data_AF-A0A0K0G1W6-F1
#
_entry.id   AF-A0A0K0G1W6-F1
#
_cell.length_a   1.000
_cell.length_b   1.000
_cell.length_c   1.000
_cell.angle_alpha   90.00
_cell.angle_beta   90.00
_cell.angle_gamma   90.00
#
_symmetry.space_group_name_H-M   'P 1'
#
loop_
_entity.id
_entity.type
_entity.pdbx_description
1 polymer ?
#
loop_
_entity_poly.entity_id
_entity_poly.type
_entity_poly.pdbx_seq_one_letter_code
_entity_poly.pdbx_strand_id
1 'polypeptide(L)'
;MKHSSIIFILISIGTIILLSHGCNIKLKVTSDTENEFKFMVTVPSIEYESEPLSFLKQKETKVLHIKGKNCNQKKWKIQTWKRDEETGTFVRAKNFEAKFDGNGYIRMMVGDDYRPWVNDREGIFCSEGQCA
;
A
#
# COMPACT_ATOMS: atom_id res chain seq x y z
N MET A 1 -19.57 -44.25 -8.25
CA MET A 1 -19.62 -43.11 -9.20
C MET A 1 -20.08 -41.78 -8.57
N LYS A 2 -21.14 -41.75 -7.73
CA LYS A 2 -21.64 -40.50 -7.10
C LYS A 2 -20.63 -39.76 -6.20
N HIS A 3 -19.83 -40.48 -5.41
CA HIS A 3 -18.84 -39.85 -4.51
C HIS A 3 -17.66 -39.20 -5.25
N SER A 4 -17.23 -39.77 -6.38
CA SER A 4 -16.13 -39.21 -7.19
C SER A 4 -16.53 -37.87 -7.80
N SER A 5 -17.76 -37.74 -8.31
CA SER A 5 -18.28 -36.48 -8.85
C SER A 5 -18.39 -35.38 -7.79
N ILE A 6 -18.74 -35.70 -6.53
CA ILE A 6 -18.82 -34.72 -5.43
C ILE A 6 -17.43 -34.20 -5.05
N ILE A 7 -16.43 -35.08 -5.01
CA ILE A 7 -15.04 -34.69 -4.72
C ILE A 7 -14.50 -33.77 -5.83
N PHE A 8 -14.75 -34.09 -7.10
CA PHE A 8 -14.35 -33.22 -8.22
C PHE A 8 -15.04 -31.85 -8.17
N ILE A 9 -16.31 -31.77 -7.77
CA ILE A 9 -17.05 -30.50 -7.61
C ILE A 9 -16.48 -29.67 -6.44
N LEU A 10 -16.14 -30.29 -5.31
CA LEU A 10 -15.54 -29.59 -4.17
C LEU A 10 -14.14 -29.05 -4.49
N ILE A 11 -13.32 -29.82 -5.22
CA ILE A 11 -11.98 -29.38 -5.65
C ILE A 11 -12.07 -28.21 -6.65
N SER A 12 -13.02 -28.25 -7.57
CA SER A 12 -13.23 -27.18 -8.57
C SER A 12 -13.79 -25.90 -7.95
N ILE A 13 -14.70 -25.99 -6.97
CA ILE A 13 -15.17 -24.82 -6.21
C ILE A 13 -14.02 -24.20 -5.38
N GLY A 14 -13.19 -25.03 -4.75
CA GLY A 14 -12.03 -24.56 -3.98
C GLY A 14 -11.00 -23.81 -4.83
N THR A 15 -10.79 -24.22 -6.09
CA THR A 15 -9.86 -23.55 -7.00
C THR A 15 -10.38 -22.20 -7.52
N ILE A 16 -11.70 -22.05 -7.70
CA ILE A 16 -12.30 -20.78 -8.15
C ILE A 16 -12.21 -19.70 -7.07
N ILE A 17 -12.37 -20.06 -5.79
CA ILE A 17 -12.29 -19.12 -4.67
C ILE A 17 -10.85 -18.55 -4.53
N LEU A 18 -9.84 -19.38 -4.80
CA LEU A 18 -8.42 -19.01 -4.80
C LEU A 18 -8.02 -18.11 -5.99
N LEU A 19 -8.88 -17.87 -6.97
CA LEU A 19 -8.57 -16.99 -8.11
C LEU A 19 -9.10 -15.55 -7.91
N SER A 20 -9.71 -15.27 -6.76
CA SER A 20 -10.32 -13.97 -6.44
C SER A 20 -9.46 -13.10 -5.51
N HIS A 21 -8.13 -13.17 -5.62
CA HIS A 21 -7.19 -12.30 -4.89
C HIS A 21 -7.22 -10.87 -5.46
N GLY A 22 -8.34 -10.19 -5.31
CA GLY A 22 -8.44 -8.75 -5.49
C GLY A 22 -8.01 -8.04 -4.21
N CYS A 23 -7.26 -6.95 -4.35
CA CYS A 23 -7.06 -6.02 -3.26
C CYS A 23 -8.05 -4.86 -3.36
N ASN A 24 -8.53 -4.43 -2.20
CA ASN A 24 -9.38 -3.25 -2.03
C ASN A 24 -8.88 -2.53 -0.76
N ILE A 25 -7.83 -1.72 -0.95
CA ILE A 25 -7.04 -1.15 0.14
C ILE A 25 -7.28 0.35 0.21
N LYS A 26 -7.70 0.82 1.38
CA LYS A 26 -7.66 2.24 1.75
C LYS A 26 -6.30 2.53 2.37
N LEU A 27 -5.41 3.17 1.61
CA LEU A 27 -4.12 3.64 2.11
C LEU A 27 -4.32 5.02 2.73
N LYS A 28 -4.35 5.07 4.06
CA LYS A 28 -4.39 6.31 4.86
C LYS A 28 -2.95 6.73 5.12
N VAL A 29 -2.57 7.94 4.73
CA VAL A 29 -1.23 8.49 4.97
C VAL A 29 -1.39 9.67 5.90
N THR A 30 -0.74 9.62 7.07
CA THR A 30 -0.82 10.64 8.10
C THR A 30 0.55 11.27 8.33
N SER A 31 0.62 12.60 8.35
CA SER A 31 1.82 13.32 8.76
C SER A 31 2.02 13.21 10.28
N ASP A 32 3.22 12.80 10.69
CA ASP A 32 3.71 12.83 12.08
C ASP A 32 4.90 13.78 12.23
N THR A 33 5.02 14.76 11.34
CA THR A 33 6.04 15.80 11.33
C THR A 33 5.43 17.16 11.06
N GLU A 34 6.04 18.23 11.57
CA GLU A 34 5.68 19.60 11.19
C GLU A 34 6.30 20.01 9.84
N ASN A 35 7.24 19.23 9.31
CA ASN A 35 7.93 19.54 8.07
C ASN A 35 7.06 19.21 6.84
N GLU A 36 7.17 20.06 5.80
CA GLU A 36 6.51 19.80 4.53
C GLU A 36 7.14 18.60 3.80
N PHE A 37 6.31 17.70 3.28
CA PHE A 37 6.78 16.58 2.46
C PHE A 37 5.78 16.22 1.37
N LYS A 38 6.24 15.47 0.37
CA LYS A 38 5.38 14.79 -0.60
C LYS A 38 5.44 13.27 -0.40
N PHE A 39 4.35 12.60 -0.72
CA PHE A 39 4.21 11.15 -0.67
C PHE A 39 3.64 10.64 -2.00
N MET A 40 4.18 9.54 -2.50
CA MET A 40 3.67 8.88 -3.72
C MET A 40 3.76 7.38 -3.53
N VAL A 41 2.78 6.68 -4.11
CA VAL A 41 2.75 5.23 -4.14
C VAL A 41 2.60 4.75 -5.58
N THR A 42 3.41 3.75 -5.92
CA THR A 42 3.30 2.99 -7.17
C THR A 42 3.03 1.54 -6.79
N VAL A 43 2.04 0.92 -7.44
CA VAL A 43 1.70 -0.50 -7.30
C VAL A 43 1.88 -1.18 -8.66
N PRO A 44 3.09 -1.68 -8.97
CA PRO A 44 3.46 -2.10 -10.33
C PRO A 44 2.72 -3.32 -10.85
N SER A 45 2.12 -4.12 -9.96
CA SER A 45 1.34 -5.33 -10.31
C SER A 45 0.00 -5.00 -10.96
N ILE A 46 -0.52 -3.79 -10.73
CA ILE A 46 -1.83 -3.33 -11.22
C ILE A 46 -1.73 -2.02 -12.01
N GLU A 47 -0.50 -1.64 -12.41
CA GLU A 47 -0.21 -0.41 -13.18
C GLU A 47 -0.77 0.86 -12.53
N TYR A 48 -0.86 0.87 -11.19
CA TYR A 48 -1.34 2.01 -10.44
C TYR A 48 -0.17 2.90 -10.01
N GLU A 49 -0.32 4.20 -10.22
CA GLU A 49 0.55 5.24 -9.67
C GLU A 49 -0.33 6.39 -9.18
N SER A 50 -0.06 6.87 -7.97
CA SER A 50 -0.78 8.03 -7.41
C SER A 50 -0.15 9.33 -7.87
N GLU A 51 -0.94 10.39 -8.01
CA GLU A 51 -0.41 11.76 -7.98
C GLU A 51 0.34 12.02 -6.67
N PRO A 52 1.45 12.81 -6.68
CA PRO A 52 2.15 13.18 -5.45
C PRO A 52 1.23 13.92 -4.47
N LEU A 53 1.10 13.38 -3.26
CA LEU A 53 0.35 13.98 -2.17
C LEU A 53 1.24 14.92 -1.36
N SER A 54 0.96 16.22 -1.36
CA SER A 54 1.67 17.18 -0.50
C SER A 54 1.09 17.22 0.91
N PHE A 55 1.93 17.24 1.94
CA PHE A 55 1.55 17.41 3.34
C PHE A 55 2.22 18.68 3.86
N LEU A 56 1.44 19.58 4.46
CA LEU A 56 1.91 20.92 4.82
C LEU A 56 2.02 21.13 6.34
N LYS A 57 1.46 20.23 7.15
CA LYS A 57 1.47 20.32 8.62
C LYS A 57 1.29 18.95 9.26
N GLN A 58 1.61 18.86 10.55
CA GLN A 58 1.41 17.65 11.33
C GLN A 58 -0.08 17.24 11.37
N LYS A 59 -0.34 15.94 11.47
CA LYS A 59 -1.68 15.31 11.60
C LYS A 59 -2.57 15.41 10.37
N GLU A 60 -2.13 16.05 9.28
CA GLU A 60 -2.81 15.93 8.00
C GLU A 60 -2.89 14.47 7.57
N THR A 61 -4.10 14.03 7.21
CA THR A 61 -4.34 12.68 6.72
C THR A 61 -4.95 12.73 5.33
N LYS A 62 -4.37 11.98 4.39
CA LYS A 62 -4.90 11.80 3.04
C LYS A 62 -5.15 10.33 2.79
N VAL A 63 -6.14 10.02 1.96
CA VAL A 63 -6.57 8.64 1.70
C VAL A 63 -6.52 8.37 0.21
N LEU A 64 -5.81 7.30 -0.16
CA LEU A 64 -5.82 6.73 -1.50
C LEU A 64 -6.64 5.44 -1.48
N HIS A 65 -7.42 5.23 -2.53
CA HIS A 65 -8.18 4.00 -2.70
C HIS A 65 -7.56 3.18 -3.82
N ILE A 66 -6.91 2.08 -3.45
CA ILE A 66 -6.18 1.21 -4.37
C ILE A 66 -6.98 -0.07 -4.54
N LYS A 67 -7.40 -0.33 -5.77
CA LYS A 67 -8.14 -1.54 -6.15
C LYS A 67 -7.47 -2.19 -7.34
N GLY A 68 -7.33 -3.50 -7.28
CA GLY A 68 -6.78 -4.25 -8.40
C GLY A 68 -6.74 -5.74 -8.10
N LYS A 69 -6.27 -6.53 -9.06
CA LYS A 69 -6.08 -7.97 -8.88
C LYS A 69 -4.61 -8.24 -8.59
N ASN A 70 -4.32 -9.15 -7.67
CA ASN A 70 -2.98 -9.64 -7.38
C ASN A 70 -1.98 -8.53 -6.97
N CYS A 71 -2.40 -7.63 -6.07
CA CYS A 71 -1.61 -6.45 -5.70
C CYS A 71 -0.25 -6.79 -5.05
N ASN A 72 -0.07 -8.01 -4.56
CA ASN A 72 1.17 -8.53 -3.98
C ASN A 72 2.14 -9.19 -4.97
N GLN A 73 1.84 -9.29 -6.26
CA GLN A 73 2.75 -9.93 -7.23
C GLN A 73 4.10 -9.21 -7.32
N LYS A 74 4.11 -7.88 -7.17
CA LYS A 74 5.29 -7.03 -7.15
C LYS A 74 5.29 -6.17 -5.88
N LYS A 75 6.48 -5.75 -5.43
CA LYS A 75 6.58 -4.80 -4.32
C LYS A 75 5.95 -3.47 -4.72
N TRP A 76 5.10 -2.97 -3.85
CA TRP A 76 4.67 -1.58 -3.85
C TRP A 76 5.89 -0.71 -3.58
N LYS A 77 5.96 0.43 -4.25
CA LYS A 77 7.02 1.42 -4.06
C LYS A 77 6.40 2.66 -3.48
N ILE A 78 6.84 3.03 -2.31
CA ILE A 78 6.35 4.19 -1.58
C ILE A 78 7.53 5.13 -1.41
N GLN A 79 7.35 6.37 -1.83
CA GLN A 79 8.42 7.35 -1.89
C GLN A 79 7.99 8.62 -1.18
N THR A 80 8.93 9.22 -0.46
CA THR A 80 8.75 10.53 0.14
C THR A 80 9.76 11.51 -0.44
N TRP A 81 9.38 12.79 -0.46
CA TRP A 81 10.26 13.90 -0.83
C TRP A 81 10.18 14.94 0.27
N LYS A 82 11.33 15.50 0.62
CA LYS A 82 11.42 16.62 1.55
C LYS A 82 11.62 17.91 0.77
N ARG A 83 11.17 19.03 1.34
CA ARG A 83 11.50 20.34 0.80
C ARG A 83 12.95 20.67 1.15
N ASP A 84 13.72 21.03 0.13
CA ASP A 84 15.05 21.57 0.27
C ASP A 84 14.96 23.03 0.70
N GLU A 85 15.60 23.40 1.81
CA GLU A 85 15.46 24.74 2.41
C GLU A 85 16.16 25.82 1.58
N GLU A 86 17.25 25.47 0.89
CA GLU A 86 18.05 26.42 0.11
C GLU A 86 17.37 26.76 -1.23
N THR A 87 16.86 25.74 -1.92
CA THR A 87 16.28 25.88 -3.26
C THR A 87 14.75 25.98 -3.26
N GLY A 88 14.11 25.61 -2.15
CA GLY A 88 12.65 25.49 -2.03
C GLY A 88 12.05 24.33 -2.83
N THR A 89 12.87 23.51 -3.48
CA THR A 89 12.42 22.40 -4.34
C THR A 89 12.23 21.10 -3.56
N PHE A 90 11.44 20.16 -4.09
CA PHE A 90 11.26 18.85 -3.44
C PHE A 90 12.30 17.85 -3.94
N VAL A 91 13.12 17.33 -3.02
CA VAL A 91 14.15 16.32 -3.29
C VAL A 91 13.77 14.99 -2.66
N ARG A 92 14.11 13.88 -3.33
CA ARG A 92 13.74 12.53 -2.87
C ARG A 92 14.37 12.26 -1.51
N ALA A 93 13.57 11.81 -0.55
CA ALA A 93 14.00 11.64 0.84
C ALA A 93 14.19 10.17 1.22
N LYS A 94 13.10 9.40 1.26
CA LYS A 94 13.13 7.98 1.65
C LYS A 94 12.22 7.14 0.76
N ASN A 95 12.49 5.85 0.75
CA ASN A 95 11.67 4.85 0.08
C ASN A 95 11.24 3.77 1.09
N PHE A 96 10.11 3.15 0.78
CA PHE A 96 9.57 1.98 1.45
C PHE A 96 9.07 1.00 0.40
N GLU A 97 9.43 -0.26 0.55
CA GLU A 97 8.98 -1.32 -0.35
C GLU A 97 8.42 -2.52 0.40
N ALA A 98 7.23 -2.95 -0.01
CA ALA A 98 6.58 -4.14 0.54
C ALA A 98 5.52 -4.71 -0.40
N LYS A 99 5.11 -5.95 -0.17
CA LYS A 99 4.00 -6.59 -0.88
C LYS A 99 2.76 -6.60 0.02
N PHE A 100 1.73 -5.86 -0.39
CA PHE A 100 0.44 -5.82 0.32
C PHE A 100 -0.66 -6.51 -0.49
N ASP A 101 -1.56 -7.20 0.22
CA ASP A 101 -2.77 -7.77 -0.36
C ASP A 101 -3.92 -7.77 0.65
N GLY A 102 -5.15 -7.91 0.16
CA GLY A 102 -6.35 -8.03 0.98
C GLY A 102 -7.33 -6.87 0.87
N ASN A 103 -8.32 -6.88 1.75
CA ASN A 103 -9.45 -5.96 1.73
C ASN A 103 -9.55 -5.27 3.09
N GLY A 104 -9.37 -3.95 3.12
CA GLY A 104 -9.34 -3.20 4.36
C GLY A 104 -8.55 -1.91 4.26
N TYR A 105 -7.74 -1.61 5.27
CA TYR A 105 -6.95 -0.38 5.29
C TYR A 105 -5.53 -0.59 5.79
N ILE A 106 -4.62 0.26 5.31
CA ILE A 106 -3.28 0.47 5.85
C ILE A 106 -3.21 1.92 6.28
N ARG A 107 -2.74 2.20 7.49
CA ARG A 107 -2.29 3.53 7.87
C ARG A 107 -0.78 3.58 7.83
N MET A 108 -0.25 4.47 7.01
CA MET A 108 1.15 4.83 7.02
C MET A 108 1.34 6.18 7.67
N MET A 109 2.42 6.32 8.42
CA MET A 109 2.84 7.57 9.01
C MET A 109 4.22 7.97 8.47
N VAL A 110 4.50 9.27 8.46
CA VAL A 110 5.77 9.85 8.02
C VAL A 110 6.21 10.88 9.05
N GLY A 111 7.38 10.68 9.63
CA GLY A 111 7.95 11.50 10.71
C GLY A 111 9.09 12.38 10.21
N ASP A 112 9.84 12.95 11.15
CA ASP A 112 10.90 13.94 10.85
C ASP A 112 12.06 13.39 10.00
N ASP A 113 12.28 12.07 10.02
CA ASP A 113 13.28 11.42 9.17
C ASP A 113 12.79 11.16 7.72
N TYR A 114 11.55 11.59 7.43
CA TYR A 114 10.80 11.39 6.20
C TYR A 114 10.59 9.92 5.83
N ARG A 115 10.89 8.97 6.74
CA ARG A 115 10.73 7.54 6.47
C ARG A 115 9.26 7.18 6.68
N PRO A 116 8.58 6.66 5.64
CA PRO A 116 7.25 6.13 5.84
C PRO A 116 7.32 4.79 6.58
N TRP A 117 6.42 4.55 7.53
CA TRP A 117 6.23 3.25 8.18
C TRP A 117 4.75 2.87 8.25
N VAL A 118 4.47 1.58 8.41
CA VAL A 118 3.11 1.09 8.65
C VAL A 118 2.80 1.22 10.14
N ASN A 119 1.85 2.08 10.48
CA ASN A 119 1.42 2.29 11.87
C ASN A 119 0.40 1.23 12.31
N ASP A 120 -0.66 1.06 11.55
CA ASP A 120 -1.70 0.05 11.79
C ASP A 120 -2.31 -0.40 10.47
N ARG A 121 -2.93 -1.58 10.49
CA ARG A 121 -3.61 -2.16 9.34
C ARG A 121 -4.71 -3.12 9.81
N GLU A 122 -5.75 -3.24 9.01
CA GLU A 122 -6.85 -4.17 9.23
C GLU A 122 -7.22 -4.82 7.90
N GLY A 123 -7.36 -6.16 7.90
CA GLY A 123 -7.71 -6.92 6.69
C GLY A 123 -6.64 -6.95 5.60
N ILE A 124 -5.45 -6.41 5.89
CA ILE A 124 -4.32 -6.34 4.95
C ILE A 124 -3.20 -7.28 5.41
N PHE A 125 -2.83 -8.19 4.52
CA PHE A 125 -1.66 -9.04 4.67
C PHE A 125 -0.43 -8.36 4.05
N CYS A 126 0.73 -8.45 4.72
CA CYS A 126 2.01 -8.14 4.09
C CYS A 126 2.83 -9.42 4.02
N SER A 127 3.15 -9.83 2.80
CA SER A 127 3.87 -11.07 2.56
C SER A 127 5.39 -10.90 2.50
N GLU A 128 5.88 -9.69 2.24
CA GLU A 128 7.30 -9.41 2.08
C GLU A 128 7.60 -7.91 2.26
N GLY A 129 8.78 -7.57 2.77
CA GLY A 129 9.29 -6.20 2.82
C GLY A 129 9.15 -5.54 4.19
N GLN A 130 9.10 -4.21 4.19
CA GLN A 130 9.28 -3.38 5.38
C GLN A 130 8.00 -3.24 6.23
N CYS A 131 7.36 -4.35 6.58
CA CYS A 131 6.06 -4.35 7.27
C CYS A 131 6.10 -4.69 8.77
N ALA A 132 7.30 -4.79 9.35
CA ALA A 132 7.56 -5.16 10.73
C ALA A 132 8.39 -4.06 11.42
#